data_AF-A0A645JHN9-F1
#
_entry.id   AF-A0A645JHN9-F1
#
_cell.length_a   1.000
_cell.length_b   1.000
_cell.length_c   1.000
_cell.angle_alpha   90.00
_cell.angle_beta   90.00
_cell.angle_gamma   90.00
#
_symmetry.space_group_name_H-M   'P 1'
#
loop_
_entity.id
_entity.type
_entity.pdbx_description
1 polymer ?
#
loop_
_entity_poly.entity_id
_entity_poly.type
_entity_poly.pdbx_seq_one_letter_code
_entity_poly.pdbx_strand_id
1 'polypeptide(L)' 'MVASVVLLGWSLRVLPLGTAYAVWTGIGAVGTAICGMLLFGESREALRLASIALIVAGIVGLKLLTPNPH' A
#
# COMPACT_ATOMS: atom_id res chain seq x y z
N MET A 1 -27.00 -3.67 11.83
CA MET A 1 -26.66 -2.78 10.70
C MET A 1 -26.12 -1.45 11.19
N VAL A 2 -26.91 -0.62 11.88
CA VAL A 2 -26.48 0.71 12.38
C VAL A 2 -25.22 0.65 13.26
N ALA A 3 -25.16 -0.25 14.25
CA ALA A 3 -23.97 -0.41 15.09
C ALA A 3 -22.68 -0.76 14.30
N SER A 4 -22.81 -1.55 13.23
CA SER A 4 -21.69 -1.93 12.36
C SER A 4 -21.22 -0.76 11.50
N VAL A 5 -22.15 0.07 11.01
CA VAL A 5 -21.85 1.28 10.24
C VAL A 5 -21.24 2.36 11.12
N VAL A 6 -21.67 2.47 12.39
CA VAL A 6 -21.10 3.40 13.38
C VAL A 6 -19.67 3.02 13.76
N LEU A 7 -19.40 1.73 14.01
CA LEU A 7 -18.03 1.23 14.24
C LEU A 7 -17.12 1.42 13.01
N LEU A 8 -17.65 1.19 11.81
CA LEU A 8 -16.95 1.46 10.55
C LEU A 8 -16.61 2.94 10.42
N GLY A 9 -17.57 3.83 10.71
CA GLY A 9 -17.37 5.28 10.77
C GLY A 9 -16.32 5.73 11.78
N TRP A 10 -16.17 5.00 12.88
CA TRP A 10 -15.14 5.26 13.89
C TRP A 10 -13.75 4.74 13.47
N SER A 11 -13.68 3.57 12.83
CA SER A 11 -12.43 3.04 12.26
C SER A 11 -11.89 3.91 11.12
N LEU A 12 -12.78 4.57 10.36
CA LEU A 12 -12.44 5.55 9.33
C LEU A 12 -11.81 6.84 9.88
N ARG A 13 -11.94 7.12 11.19
CA ARG A 13 -11.33 8.28 11.85
C ARG A 13 -9.91 8.01 12.38
N VAL A 14 -9.52 6.74 12.54
CA VAL A 14 -8.24 6.35 13.15
C VAL A 14 -7.15 6.12 12.11
N LEU A 15 -7.50 5.59 10.93
CA LEU A 15 -6.61 5.52 9.77
C LEU A 15 -7.31 6.13 8.56
N PRO A 16 -6.71 7.13 7.88
CA PRO A 16 -7.21 7.58 6.59
C PRO A 16 -7.22 6.38 5.64
N LEU A 17 -8.44 5.98 5.27
CA LEU A 17 -8.70 4.76 4.50
C LEU A 17 -7.84 4.69 3.23
N GLY A 18 -7.58 5.84 2.60
CA GLY A 18 -6.73 5.96 1.40
C GLY A 18 -5.28 5.51 1.64
N THR A 19 -4.69 5.88 2.78
CA THR A 19 -3.30 5.52 3.12
C THR A 19 -3.22 4.05 3.49
N ALA A 20 -4.20 3.52 4.22
CA ALA A 20 -4.29 2.10 4.54
C ALA A 20 -4.40 1.23 3.25
N TYR A 21 -5.27 1.63 2.32
CA TYR A 21 -5.43 0.95 1.03
C TYR A 21 -4.16 1.02 0.16
N ALA A 22 -3.52 2.19 0.10
CA ALA A 22 -2.29 2.38 -0.66
C ALA A 22 -1.16 1.47 -0.14
N VAL A 23 -0.99 1.39 1.19
CA VAL A 23 0.01 0.53 1.82
C VAL A 23 -0.30 -0.96 1.57
N TRP A 24 -1.55 -1.39 1.75
CA TRP A 24 -1.96 -2.77 1.53
C TRP A 24 -1.72 -3.22 0.08
N THR A 25 -2.19 -2.41 -0.89
CA THR A 25 -2.03 -2.70 -2.32
C THR A 25 -0.55 -2.71 -2.72
N GLY A 26 0.24 -1.78 -2.15
CA GLY A 26 1.67 -1.68 -2.35
C GLY A 26 2.45 -2.91 -1.89
N ILE A 27 2.18 -3.37 -0.68
CA ILE A 27 2.81 -4.59 -0.14
C ILE A 27 2.49 -5.79 -1.02
N GLY A 28 1.24 -5.92 -1.48
CA GLY A 28 0.83 -6.95 -2.42
C GLY A 28 1.63 -6.89 -3.73
N ALA A 29 1.69 -5.73 -4.38
CA ALA A 29 2.40 -5.53 -5.64
C ALA A 29 3.91 -5.84 -5.52
N VAL A 30 4.57 -5.30 -4.49
CA VAL A 30 5.99 -5.55 -4.20
C VAL A 30 6.22 -7.04 -3.93
N GLY A 31 5.39 -7.65 -3.09
CA GLY A 31 5.47 -9.06 -2.73
C GLY A 31 5.31 -9.98 -3.93
N THR A 32 4.33 -9.72 -4.81
CA THR A 32 4.13 -10.48 -6.04
C THR A 32 5.30 -10.31 -7.01
N ALA A 33 5.88 -9.11 -7.11
CA ALA A 33 7.01 -8.89 -7.99
C ALA A 33 8.28 -9.61 -7.49
N ILE A 34 8.53 -9.60 -6.18
CA ILE A 34 9.65 -10.33 -5.57
C ILE A 34 9.43 -11.85 -5.69
N CYS A 35 8.23 -12.34 -5.38
CA CYS A 35 7.89 -13.76 -5.58
C CYS A 35 8.02 -14.16 -7.06
N GLY A 36 7.58 -13.32 -8.00
CA GLY A 36 7.76 -13.53 -9.44
C GLY A 36 9.23 -13.73 -9.82
N MET A 37 10.10 -12.85 -9.31
CA MET A 37 11.55 -12.94 -9.54
C MET A 37 12.19 -14.19 -8.91
N LEU A 38 11.75 -14.58 -7.70
CA LEU A 38 12.35 -15.71 -6.97
C LEU A 38 11.82 -17.08 -7.43
N LEU A 39 10.51 -17.20 -7.70
CA LEU A 39 9.86 -18.47 -8.04
C LEU A 39 9.88 -18.77 -9.54
N PHE A 40 9.72 -17.75 -10.39
CA PHE A 40 9.62 -17.93 -11.85
C PHE A 40 10.90 -17.53 -12.59
N GLY A 41 11.92 -17.03 -11.87
CA GLY A 41 13.17 -16.58 -12.48
C GLY A 41 12.99 -15.43 -13.47
N GLU A 42 11.89 -14.67 -13.34
CA GLU A 42 11.62 -13.51 -14.21
C GLU A 42 12.81 -12.56 -14.18
N SER A 43 13.16 -12.06 -15.37
CA SER A 43 14.29 -11.16 -15.54
C SER A 43 14.18 -9.99 -14.57
N ARG A 44 15.25 -9.75 -13.81
CA ARG A 44 15.42 -8.61 -12.90
C ARG A 44 15.69 -7.35 -13.70
N GLU A 45 14.84 -7.07 -14.69
CA GLU A 45 14.95 -5.87 -15.50
C GLU A 45 15.01 -4.67 -14.57
N ALA A 46 16.08 -3.88 -14.71
CA ALA A 46 16.30 -2.68 -13.92
C ALA A 46 15.07 -1.74 -13.96
N LEU A 47 14.34 -1.75 -15.08
CA LEU A 47 13.11 -0.99 -15.27
C LEU A 47 11.97 -1.46 -14.34
N ARG A 48 11.79 -2.77 -14.16
CA ARG A 48 10.78 -3.34 -13.25
C ARG A 48 11.13 -3.01 -11.79
N LEU A 49 12.41 -3.10 -11.43
CA LEU A 49 12.87 -2.72 -10.09
C LEU A 49 12.65 -1.22 -9.82
N ALA A 50 12.90 -0.37 -10.82
CA ALA A 50 12.63 1.06 -10.76
C ALA A 50 11.13 1.35 -10.59
N SER A 51 10.24 0.65 -11.30
CA SER A 51 8.79 0.78 -11.11
C SER A 51 8.34 0.40 -9.70
N ILE A 52 8.88 -0.68 -9.14
CA ILE A 52 8.59 -1.09 -7.76
C ILE A 52 9.08 -0.02 -6.76
N ALA A 53 10.29 0.49 -6.94
CA ALA A 53 10.82 1.57 -6.11
C ALA A 53 9.95 2.83 -6.18
N LEU A 54 9.40 3.17 -7.36
CA LEU A 54 8.49 4.30 -7.55
C LEU A 54 7.14 4.09 -6.84
N ILE A 55 6.59 2.88 -6.88
CA ILE A 55 5.38 2.50 -6.13
C ILE A 55 5.64 2.68 -4.63
N VAL A 56 6.75 2.15 -4.12
CA VAL A 56 7.12 2.27 -2.70
C VAL A 56 7.32 3.74 -2.30
N ALA A 57 8.01 4.53 -3.13
CA ALA A 57 8.18 5.97 -2.91
C ALA A 57 6.84 6.71 -2.86
N GLY A 58 5.90 6.38 -3.74
CA GLY A 58 4.55 6.95 -3.74
C GLY A 58 3.76 6.61 -2.47
N ILE A 59 3.87 5.38 -1.98
CA ILE A 59 3.21 4.94 -0.73
C ILE A 59 3.81 5.64 0.48
N VAL A 60 5.14 5.76 0.54
CA VAL A 60 5.83 6.49 1.61
C VAL A 60 5.47 7.97 1.56
N GLY A 61 5.44 8.58 0.37
CA GLY A 61 5.00 9.96 0.17
C GLY A 61 3.56 10.18 0.62
N LEU A 62 2.64 9.28 0.25
CA LEU A 62 1.25 9.31 0.72
C LEU A 62 1.19 9.20 2.26
N LYS A 63 1.95 8.29 2.88
CA LYS A 63 2.00 8.15 4.34
C LYS A 63 2.55 9.40 5.04
N LEU A 64 3.55 10.07 4.46
CA LEU A 64 4.14 11.30 5.00
C LEU A 64 3.23 12.53 4.82
N LEU A 65 2.50 12.59 3.71
CA LEU A 65 1.55 13.66 3.41
C LEU A 65 0.20 13.47 4.09
N THR A 66 -0.07 12.26 4.57
CA THR A 66 -1.23 11.93 5.38
C THR A 66 -1.09 12.62 6.74
N PRO A 67 -1.90 13.65 7.05
CA PRO A 67 -1.86 14.30 8.34
C PRO A 67 -2.37 13.34 9.41
N ASN A 68 -1.66 13.24 10.54
CA ASN A 68 -2.19 12.59 11.74
C ASN A 68 -3.53 13.25 12.08
N PRO A 69 -4.66 12.52 12.09
CA PRO A 69 -5.87 13.04 12.69
C PRO A 69 -5.63 13.00 14.21
N HIS A 70 -5.41 14.17 14.81
CA HIS A 70 -5.71 14.34 16.23
C HIS A 70 -7.23 14.22 16.43
#